data_AF-A0A813GZA2-F1
#
_entry.id   AF-A0A813GZA2-F1
#
_cell.length_a   1.000
_cell.length_b   1.000
_cell.length_c   1.000
_cell.angle_alpha   90.00
_cell.angle_beta   90.00
_cell.angle_gamma   90.00
#
_symmetry.space_group_name_H-M   'P 1'
#
loop_
_entity.id
_entity.type
_entity.pdbx_description
1 polymer ?
#
loop_
_entity_poly.entity_id
_entity_poly.type
_entity_poly.pdbx_seq_one_letter_code
_entity_poly.pdbx_strand_id
1 'polypeptide(L)'
;LFSKGLTAELAPKGIDVQVQTPLFVTTKMAKIRKASLTVPSPEDYVKCAARHIGYDAEVSPFWAHSLQLWILSLLPEPVSVAIVNMQHQDIRKKGMKKERERLQESKKGE
;
A
#
# COMPACT_ATOMS: atom_id res chain seq x y z
N LEU A 1 -11.22 -9.20 4.10
CA LEU A 1 -11.88 -10.42 4.67
C LEU A 1 -11.10 -10.99 5.87
N PHE A 2 -9.80 -11.26 5.76
CA PHE A 2 -8.99 -11.84 6.84
C PHE A 2 -9.08 -11.07 8.18
N SER A 3 -8.68 -9.78 8.20
CA SER A 3 -8.64 -8.99 9.43
C SER A 3 -10.02 -8.79 10.07
N LYS A 4 -11.07 -8.66 9.24
CA LYS A 4 -12.46 -8.56 9.72
C LYS A 4 -12.91 -9.85 10.41
N GLY A 5 -12.60 -11.01 9.82
CA GLY A 5 -12.88 -12.30 10.45
C GLY A 5 -12.14 -12.48 11.77
N LEU A 6 -10.84 -12.15 11.79
CA LEU A 6 -10.02 -12.24 13.00
C LEU A 6 -10.49 -11.30 14.11
N THR A 7 -10.96 -10.10 13.76
CA THR A 7 -11.59 -9.17 14.71
C THR A 7 -12.84 -9.78 15.34
N ALA A 8 -13.72 -10.37 14.53
CA ALA A 8 -14.95 -11.00 15.01
C ALA A 8 -14.66 -12.20 15.94
N GLU A 9 -13.63 -13.00 15.63
CA GLU A 9 -13.20 -14.13 16.46
C GLU A 9 -12.65 -13.69 17.83
N LEU A 10 -11.90 -12.58 17.85
CA LEU A 10 -11.21 -12.11 19.05
C LEU A 10 -12.00 -11.07 19.85
N ALA A 11 -13.11 -10.55 19.32
CA ALA A 11 -13.99 -9.60 20.00
C ALA A 11 -14.44 -10.06 21.41
N PRO A 12 -14.82 -11.34 21.66
CA PRO A 12 -15.17 -11.79 23.02
C PRO A 12 -14.01 -11.72 24.02
N LYS A 13 -12.76 -11.66 23.54
CA LYS A 13 -11.55 -11.50 24.35
C LYS A 13 -11.15 -10.03 24.54
N GLY A 14 -11.92 -9.09 24.00
CA GLY A 14 -11.60 -7.66 24.05
C GLY A 14 -10.37 -7.27 23.23
N ILE A 15 -10.07 -8.01 22.16
CA ILE A 15 -8.92 -7.77 21.30
C ILE A 15 -9.41 -7.28 19.93
N ASP A 16 -9.02 -6.06 19.57
CA ASP A 16 -9.26 -5.48 18.25
C ASP A 16 -8.11 -5.80 17.29
N VAL A 17 -8.46 -6.14 16.04
CA VAL A 17 -7.47 -6.38 14.99
C VAL A 17 -7.70 -5.43 13.83
N GLN A 18 -6.69 -4.63 13.52
CA GLN A 18 -6.75 -3.66 12.43
C GLN A 18 -5.67 -3.93 11.39
N VAL A 19 -6.06 -3.92 10.12
CA VAL A 19 -5.12 -3.78 9.00
C VAL A 19 -5.19 -2.36 8.45
N GLN A 20 -4.02 -1.74 8.28
CA GLN A 20 -3.90 -0.45 7.61
C GLN A 20 -3.33 -0.64 6.21
N THR A 21 -4.01 -0.09 5.20
CA THR A 21 -3.56 -0.14 3.80
C THR A 21 -2.92 1.20 3.42
N PRO A 22 -1.57 1.26 3.32
CA PRO A 22 -0.83 2.51 3.17
C PRO A 22 -0.69 3.04 1.74
N LEU A 23 -1.07 2.24 0.72
CA LEU A 23 -0.74 2.51 -0.68
C LEU A 23 0.73 2.97 -0.84
N PHE A 24 0.98 4.06 -1.58
CA PHE A 24 2.31 4.63 -1.75
C PHE A 24 2.57 5.73 -0.72
N VAL A 25 3.74 5.63 -0.08
CA VAL A 25 4.29 6.63 0.84
C VAL A 25 5.74 6.88 0.40
N THR A 26 6.25 8.10 0.57
CA THR A 26 7.62 8.46 0.13
C THR A 26 8.70 7.85 1.03
N THR A 27 8.94 6.54 0.87
CA THR A 27 9.96 5.78 1.61
C THR A 27 11.13 5.41 0.70
N LYS A 28 12.29 5.11 1.32
CA LYS A 28 13.45 4.56 0.60
C LYS A 28 13.10 3.25 -0.15
N MET A 29 12.21 2.43 0.42
CA MET A 29 11.74 1.18 -0.17
C MET A 29 10.90 1.44 -1.44
N ALA A 30 9.96 2.38 -1.38
CA ALA A 30 9.12 2.74 -2.52
C ALA A 30 9.89 3.46 -3.64
N LYS A 31 11.09 3.99 -3.34
CA LYS A 31 11.93 4.79 -4.27
C LYS A 31 11.21 6.04 -4.82
N ILE A 32 10.19 6.52 -4.13
CA ILE A 32 9.49 7.77 -4.45
C ILE A 32 10.12 8.89 -3.63
N ARG A 33 10.59 9.94 -4.31
CA ARG A 33 11.40 11.02 -3.70
C ARG A 33 10.62 12.28 -3.35
N LYS A 34 9.42 12.46 -3.92
CA LYS A 34 8.63 13.67 -3.75
C LYS A 34 7.24 13.30 -3.24
N ALA A 35 6.82 13.97 -2.18
CA ALA A 35 5.46 13.87 -1.69
C ALA A 35 4.50 14.52 -2.69
N SER A 36 3.29 14.01 -2.76
CA SER A 36 2.21 14.52 -3.59
C SER A 36 0.87 14.29 -2.89
N LEU A 37 -0.22 14.76 -3.50
CA LEU A 37 -1.56 14.60 -2.94
C LEU A 37 -1.93 13.13 -2.64
N THR A 38 -1.48 12.19 -3.47
CA THR A 38 -1.75 10.75 -3.33
C THR A 38 -0.55 9.96 -2.80
N VAL A 39 0.57 10.63 -2.51
CA VAL A 39 1.78 10.00 -1.96
C VAL A 39 2.28 10.87 -0.80
N PRO A 40 1.77 10.65 0.43
CA PRO A 40 2.19 11.43 1.59
C PRO A 40 3.65 11.16 2.00
N SER A 41 4.18 12.05 2.83
CA SER A 41 5.42 11.79 3.57
C SER A 41 5.19 10.66 4.61
N PRO A 42 6.24 9.94 5.03
CA PRO A 42 6.14 8.98 6.13
C PRO A 42 5.60 9.60 7.41
N GLU A 43 6.04 10.81 7.73
CA GLU A 43 5.63 11.52 8.94
C GLU A 43 4.13 11.86 8.93
N ASP A 44 3.61 12.31 7.79
CA ASP A 44 2.18 12.63 7.65
C ASP A 44 1.33 11.36 7.65
N TYR A 45 1.79 10.31 6.97
CA TYR A 45 1.09 9.02 6.99
C TYR A 45 1.02 8.45 8.40
N VAL A 46 2.12 8.47 9.17
CA VAL A 46 2.17 7.95 10.54
C VAL A 46 1.26 8.75 11.48
N LYS A 47 1.20 10.09 11.34
CA LYS A 47 0.26 10.92 12.13
C LYS A 47 -1.20 10.52 11.85
N CYS A 48 -1.56 10.29 10.59
CA CYS A 48 -2.89 9.82 10.22
C CYS A 48 -3.16 8.40 10.73
N ALA A 49 -2.19 7.49 10.56
CA ALA A 49 -2.26 6.09 10.98
C ALA A 49 -2.48 5.94 12.48
N ALA A 50 -1.72 6.68 13.30
CA ALA A 50 -1.84 6.64 14.76
C ALA A 50 -3.21 7.15 15.23
N ARG A 51 -3.76 8.17 14.57
CA ARG A 51 -5.09 8.71 14.89
C ARG A 51 -6.24 7.76 14.56
N HIS A 52 -6.03 6.77 13.68
CA HIS A 52 -7.07 5.82 13.25
C HIS A 52 -7.01 4.46 13.97
N ILE A 53 -6.10 4.30 14.92
CA ILE A 53 -6.05 3.08 15.75
C ILE A 53 -7.38 2.94 16.50
N GLY A 54 -8.02 1.77 16.37
CA GLY A 54 -9.28 1.46 17.07
C GLY A 54 -10.57 1.87 16.36
N TYR A 55 -10.51 2.42 15.13
CA TYR A 55 -11.71 2.83 14.39
C TYR A 55 -12.37 1.67 13.63
N ASP A 56 -11.64 1.08 12.68
CA ASP A 56 -12.13 0.01 11.80
C ASP A 56 -11.12 -1.13 11.70
N ALA A 57 -11.61 -2.35 11.45
CA ALA A 57 -10.75 -3.53 11.23
C ALA A 57 -9.92 -3.44 9.93
N GLU A 58 -10.32 -2.60 8.98
CA GLU A 58 -9.65 -2.36 7.71
C GLU A 58 -9.75 -0.87 7.36
N VAL A 59 -8.62 -0.18 7.29
CA VAL A 59 -8.59 1.28 7.13
C VAL A 59 -7.47 1.72 6.19
N SER A 60 -7.72 2.77 5.41
CA SER A 60 -6.65 3.55 4.77
C SER A 60 -6.63 4.93 5.42
N PRO A 61 -5.72 5.20 6.37
CA PRO A 61 -5.83 6.32 7.30
C PRO A 61 -5.57 7.69 6.67
N PHE A 62 -4.98 7.73 5.48
CA PHE A 62 -4.74 8.98 4.75
C PHE A 62 -5.89 9.24 3.78
N TRP A 63 -6.56 10.38 3.92
CA TRP A 63 -7.83 10.68 3.24
C TRP A 63 -7.77 10.52 1.71
N ALA A 64 -6.66 10.91 1.07
CA ALA A 64 -6.53 10.81 -0.38
C ALA A 64 -6.43 9.33 -0.83
N HIS A 65 -5.82 8.49 -0.01
CA HIS A 65 -5.79 7.04 -0.24
C HIS A 65 -7.17 6.42 -0.05
N SER A 66 -7.90 6.83 1.00
CA SER A 66 -9.29 6.42 1.20
C SER A 66 -10.15 6.76 -0.01
N LEU A 67 -9.97 7.97 -0.57
CA LEU A 67 -10.66 8.41 -1.79
C LEU A 67 -10.27 7.57 -3.01
N GLN A 68 -8.99 7.24 -3.19
CA GLN A 68 -8.54 6.38 -4.29
C GLN A 68 -9.17 4.98 -4.21
N LEU A 69 -9.20 4.39 -3.02
CA LEU A 69 -9.82 3.08 -2.79
C LEU A 69 -11.33 3.14 -3.01
N TRP A 70 -11.98 4.21 -2.57
CA TRP A 70 -13.41 4.43 -2.80
C TRP A 70 -13.72 4.51 -4.30
N ILE A 71 -12.97 5.30 -5.07
CA ILE A 71 -13.14 5.36 -6.53
C ILE A 71 -12.92 3.98 -7.17
N LEU A 72 -11.88 3.24 -6.76
CA LEU A 72 -11.65 1.87 -7.25
C LEU A 72 -12.82 0.94 -6.93
N SER A 73 -13.46 1.10 -5.77
CA SER A 73 -14.61 0.28 -5.36
C SER A 73 -15.89 0.57 -6.15
N LEU A 74 -15.99 1.73 -6.80
CA LEU A 74 -17.11 2.07 -7.69
C LEU A 74 -16.98 1.44 -9.08
N LEU A 75 -15.78 0.99 -9.46
CA LEU A 75 -15.54 0.38 -10.76
C LEU A 75 -15.96 -1.10 -10.76
N PRO A 76 -16.41 -1.65 -11.91
CA PRO A 76 -16.60 -3.08 -12.03
C PRO A 76 -15.32 -3.85 -11.71
N GLU A 77 -15.44 -4.98 -11.01
CA GLU A 77 -14.30 -5.77 -10.53
C GLU A 77 -13.25 -6.04 -11.63
N PRO A 78 -13.60 -6.49 -12.86
CA PRO A 78 -12.60 -6.76 -13.89
C PRO A 78 -11.77 -5.53 -14.28
N VAL A 79 -12.39 -4.35 -14.25
CA VAL A 79 -11.73 -3.07 -14.57
C VAL A 79 -10.76 -2.69 -13.46
N SER A 80 -11.22 -2.76 -12.20
CA SER A 80 -10.36 -2.47 -11.04
C SER A 80 -9.14 -3.41 -10.97
N VAL A 81 -9.35 -4.70 -11.23
CA VAL A 81 -8.30 -5.73 -11.29
C VAL A 81 -7.32 -5.44 -12.43
N ALA A 82 -7.80 -5.07 -13.61
CA ALA A 82 -6.95 -4.74 -14.75
C ALA A 82 -6.05 -3.53 -14.46
N ILE A 83 -6.58 -2.47 -13.85
CA ILE A 83 -5.83 -1.26 -13.46
C ILE A 83 -4.71 -1.63 -12.49
N VAL A 84 -5.05 -2.32 -11.40
CA VAL A 84 -4.07 -2.72 -10.36
C VAL A 84 -3.04 -3.70 -10.93
N ASN A 85 -3.45 -4.65 -11.75
CA ASN A 85 -2.53 -5.58 -12.41
C ASN A 85 -1.56 -4.84 -13.33
N MET A 86 -2.01 -3.88 -14.14
CA MET A 86 -1.14 -3.07 -15.00
C MET A 86 -0.07 -2.35 -14.16
N GLN A 87 -0.46 -1.74 -13.04
CA GLN A 87 0.48 -1.11 -12.11
C GLN A 87 1.51 -2.10 -11.55
N HIS A 88 1.08 -3.30 -11.13
CA HIS A 88 2.00 -4.33 -10.65
C HIS A 88 2.96 -4.84 -11.72
N GLN A 89 2.50 -5.00 -12.97
CA GLN A 89 3.37 -5.37 -14.09
C GLN A 89 4.44 -4.31 -14.35
N ASP A 90 4.11 -3.03 -14.28
CA ASP A 90 5.07 -1.94 -14.45
C ASP A 90 6.13 -1.93 -13.34
N ILE A 91 5.72 -2.13 -12.08
CA ILE A 91 6.63 -2.23 -10.94
C ILE A 91 7.56 -3.43 -11.12
N ARG A 92 7.01 -4.60 -11.47
CA ARG A 92 7.77 -5.82 -11.73
C ARG A 92 8.77 -5.61 -12.86
N LYS A 93 8.35 -5.02 -13.98
CA LYS A 93 9.23 -4.75 -15.13
C LYS A 93 10.41 -3.85 -14.74
N LYS A 94 10.16 -2.76 -13.99
CA LYS A 94 11.21 -1.86 -13.47
C LYS A 94 12.15 -2.58 -12.50
N GLY A 95 11.61 -3.43 -11.63
CA GLY A 95 12.39 -4.25 -10.69
C GLY A 95 13.33 -5.21 -11.43
N MET A 96 12.80 -5.99 -12.37
CA MET A 96 13.58 -6.96 -13.16
C MET A 96 14.66 -6.30 -14.01
N LYS A 97 14.39 -5.11 -14.59
CA LYS A 97 15.39 -4.35 -15.34
C LYS A 97 16.57 -3.95 -14.44
N LYS A 98 16.27 -3.39 -13.26
CA LYS A 98 17.30 -2.98 -12.29
C LYS A 98 18.15 -4.15 -11.80
N GLU A 99 17.54 -5.32 -11.63
CA GLU A 99 18.26 -6.52 -11.22
C GLU A 99 19.23 -7.00 -12.31
N ARG A 100 18.81 -6.98 -13.58
CA ARG A 100 19.69 -7.32 -14.72
C ARG A 100 20.89 -6.37 -14.81
N GLU A 101 20.67 -5.07 -14.61
CA GLU A 101 21.74 -4.06 -14.63
C GLU A 101 22.77 -4.33 -13.52
N ARG A 102 22.32 -4.62 -12.29
CA ARG A 102 23.20 -4.96 -11.16
C ARG A 102 24.05 -6.21 -11.40
N LEU A 103 23.45 -7.26 -11.98
CA LEU A 103 24.17 -8.48 -12.32
C LEU A 103 25.24 -8.26 -13.40
N GLN A 104 25.00 -7.35 -14.35
CA GLN A 104 25.98 -6.98 -15.36
C GLN A 104 27.14 -6.16 -14.78
N GLU A 105 26.86 -5.26 -13.83
CA GLU A 105 27.88 -4.47 -13.14
C GLU A 105 28.77 -5.36 -12.27
N SER A 106 28.20 -6.31 -11.51
CA SER A 106 28.96 -7.27 -10.69
C SER A 106 29.94 -8.09 -11.53
N LYS A 107 29.50 -8.57 -12.71
CA LYS A 107 30.35 -9.35 -13.64
C LYS A 107 31.45 -8.55 -14.33
N LYS A 108 31.37 -7.21 -14.33
CA LYS A 108 32.41 -6.33 -14.88
C LYS A 108 33.45 -5.93 -13.83
N GLY A 109 33.12 -6.09 -12.54
CA GLY A 109 34.02 -5.78 -11.43
C GLY A 109 34.82 -6.97 -10.90
N GLU A 110 34.47 -8.20 -11.32
CA GLU A 110 35.28 -9.42 -11.20
C GLU A 110 36.22 -9.57 -12.40
#